data_AF-A0A543EJH9-F1
#
_entry.id   AF-A0A543EJH9-F1
#
_cell.length_a   1.000
_cell.length_b   1.000
_cell.length_c   1.000
_cell.angle_alpha   90.00
_cell.angle_beta   90.00
_cell.angle_gamma   90.00
#
_symmetry.space_group_name_H-M   'P 1'
#
loop_
_entity.id
_entity.type
_entity.pdbx_description
1 polymer ?
#
loop_
_entity_poly.entity_id
_entity_poly.type
_entity_poly.pdbx_seq_one_letter_code
_entity_poly.pdbx_strand_id
1 'polypeptide(L)'
;MTNNFPVILTNEKGNGKKPEFRNALFNLDKSTISNDNVEHLITIYNSAKQLDIRNKVLKLLYDFTYPLLKDFFMNAYKKERYLDMKIYALRGLSNFIEEKEITQLLKKFNQSLAKRQQTTPYNFQEYELLKGGNALPYLAEKFGYPCFKETLEQVNRQYDAMPDAFKGHYRIDENGDIKMLKSPGESKAMMDRFWEEERSKLK
;
A
#
# COMPACT_ATOMS: atom_id res chain seq x y z
N MET A 1 -11.12 22.46 21.08
CA MET A 1 -10.97 20.99 20.98
C MET A 1 -9.54 20.68 21.39
N THR A 2 -9.34 19.89 22.44
CA THR A 2 -7.99 19.45 22.86
C THR A 2 -7.41 18.55 21.78
N ASN A 3 -6.31 18.98 21.17
CA ASN A 3 -5.60 18.22 20.15
C ASN A 3 -4.96 17.00 20.85
N ASN A 4 -5.57 15.82 20.72
CA ASN A 4 -5.14 14.57 21.36
C ASN A 4 -3.91 13.93 20.67
N PHE A 5 -3.14 14.70 19.90
CA PHE A 5 -1.96 14.21 19.21
C PHE A 5 -0.84 13.89 20.22
N PRO A 6 -0.29 12.67 20.24
CA PRO A 6 0.72 12.29 21.23
C PRO A 6 1.98 13.15 21.14
N VAL A 7 2.35 13.80 22.25
CA VAL A 7 3.54 14.68 22.34
C VAL A 7 4.83 13.95 21.92
N ILE A 8 4.94 12.65 22.19
CA ILE A 8 6.11 11.86 21.78
C ILE A 8 6.33 11.84 20.25
N LEU A 9 5.27 12.02 19.46
CA LEU A 9 5.34 12.06 18.00
C LEU A 9 5.83 13.42 17.46
N THR A 10 5.84 14.47 18.28
CA THR A 10 6.44 15.76 17.88
C THR A 10 7.97 15.75 18.02
N ASN A 11 8.54 14.75 18.70
CA ASN A 11 9.98 14.52 18.77
C ASN A 11 10.42 13.57 17.63
N GLU A 12 10.54 14.12 16.43
CA GLU A 12 10.64 13.38 15.17
C GLU A 12 12.01 12.71 14.94
N LYS A 13 13.07 13.11 15.67
CA LYS A 13 14.45 12.68 15.40
C LYS A 13 14.80 11.37 16.12
N GLY A 14 15.12 10.33 15.36
CA GLY A 14 15.81 9.11 15.85
C GLY A 14 14.97 8.15 16.71
N ASN A 15 13.68 8.45 16.92
CA ASN A 15 12.83 7.72 17.87
C ASN A 15 12.06 6.53 17.28
N GLY A 16 12.13 6.28 15.96
CA GLY A 16 11.40 5.18 15.32
C GLY A 16 11.72 3.76 15.84
N LYS A 17 12.79 3.60 16.63
CA LYS A 17 13.14 2.35 17.33
C LYS A 17 12.62 2.29 18.78
N LYS A 18 12.23 3.42 19.37
CA LYS A 18 11.72 3.48 20.75
C LYS A 18 10.33 2.83 20.79
N PRO A 19 10.08 1.85 21.67
CA PRO A 19 8.79 1.17 21.76
C PRO A 19 7.62 2.13 21.97
N GLU A 20 7.79 3.13 22.86
CA GLU A 20 6.74 4.12 23.15
C GLU A 20 6.36 4.97 21.93
N PHE A 21 7.36 5.40 21.15
CA PHE A 21 7.14 6.15 19.92
C PHE A 21 6.37 5.31 18.89
N ARG A 22 6.78 4.04 18.72
CA ARG A 22 6.10 3.11 17.82
C ARG A 22 4.66 2.86 18.29
N ASN A 23 4.45 2.58 19.57
CA ASN A 23 3.12 2.35 20.11
C ASN A 23 2.22 3.57 19.89
N ALA A 24 2.72 4.78 20.16
CA ALA A 24 1.99 6.02 19.92
C ALA A 24 1.60 6.19 18.44
N LEU A 25 2.53 5.94 17.51
CA LEU A 25 2.25 6.08 16.08
C LEU A 25 1.25 5.02 15.59
N PHE A 26 1.41 3.77 16.02
CA PHE A 26 0.58 2.66 15.53
C PHE A 26 -0.83 2.68 16.10
N ASN A 27 -0.99 3.21 17.31
CA ASN A 27 -2.29 3.45 17.95
C ASN A 27 -2.94 4.78 17.55
N LEU A 28 -2.29 5.59 16.71
CA LEU A 28 -2.86 6.84 16.25
C LEU A 28 -4.09 6.57 15.38
N ASP A 29 -5.18 7.28 15.71
CA ASP A 29 -6.44 7.27 14.98
C ASP A 29 -6.54 8.49 14.05
N LYS A 30 -7.18 8.33 12.89
CA LYS A 30 -7.32 9.40 11.90
C LYS A 30 -8.06 10.62 12.47
N SER A 31 -8.99 10.43 13.40
CA SER A 31 -9.73 11.55 14.05
C SER A 31 -8.85 12.50 14.87
N THR A 32 -7.63 12.07 15.23
CA THR A 32 -6.67 12.91 15.97
C THR A 32 -5.74 13.72 15.06
N ILE A 33 -5.82 13.51 13.75
CA ILE A 33 -4.98 14.20 12.76
C ILE A 33 -5.65 15.52 12.39
N SER A 34 -4.85 16.57 12.37
CA SER A 34 -5.25 17.93 12.05
C SER A 34 -4.22 18.59 11.15
N ASN A 35 -4.59 19.74 10.58
CA ASN A 35 -3.66 20.55 9.79
C ASN A 35 -2.43 21.01 10.60
N ASP A 36 -2.54 21.09 11.93
CA ASP A 36 -1.45 21.55 12.79
C ASP A 36 -0.42 20.45 13.11
N ASN A 37 -0.81 19.18 13.01
CA ASN A 37 0.04 18.05 13.40
C ASN A 37 0.48 17.16 12.22
N VAL A 38 -0.05 17.41 11.02
CA VAL A 38 0.30 16.65 9.82
C VAL A 38 1.77 16.79 9.44
N GLU A 39 2.40 17.94 9.70
CA GLU A 39 3.82 18.16 9.45
C GLU A 39 4.69 17.18 10.23
N HIS A 40 4.32 16.86 11.47
CA HIS A 40 5.02 15.87 12.27
C HIS A 40 5.00 14.49 11.61
N LEU A 41 3.84 14.06 11.10
CA LEU A 41 3.72 12.78 10.40
C LEU A 41 4.59 12.75 9.13
N ILE A 42 4.65 13.87 8.39
CA ILE A 42 5.51 14.00 7.21
C ILE A 42 6.99 13.89 7.58
N THR A 43 7.43 14.56 8.65
CA THR A 43 8.82 14.48 9.10
C THR A 43 9.18 13.06 9.56
N ILE A 44 8.26 12.38 10.25
CA ILE A 44 8.40 10.96 10.62
C ILE A 44 8.58 10.10 9.37
N TYR A 45 7.72 10.25 8.36
CA TYR A 45 7.83 9.49 7.11
C TYR A 45 9.16 9.76 6.37
N ASN A 46 9.58 11.02 6.32
CA ASN A 46 10.77 11.43 5.61
C ASN A 46 12.05 10.86 6.25
N SER A 47 12.12 10.87 7.58
CA SER A 47 13.26 10.36 8.36
C SER A 47 13.26 8.84 8.56
N ALA A 48 12.11 8.17 8.43
CA ALA A 48 11.98 6.75 8.71
C ALA A 48 12.67 5.85 7.67
N LYS A 49 13.59 5.01 8.16
CA LYS A 49 14.17 3.90 7.37
C LYS A 49 13.25 2.67 7.35
N GLN A 50 12.47 2.48 8.41
CA GLN A 50 11.57 1.35 8.60
C GLN A 50 10.35 1.44 7.68
N LEU A 51 10.07 0.37 6.93
CA LEU A 51 8.98 0.31 5.94
C LEU A 51 7.60 0.42 6.58
N ASP A 52 7.41 -0.26 7.70
CA ASP A 52 6.17 -0.29 8.46
C ASP A 52 5.78 1.09 9.01
N ILE A 53 6.76 1.91 9.45
CA ILE A 53 6.51 3.29 9.88
C ILE A 53 6.04 4.13 8.69
N ARG A 54 6.75 4.05 7.56
CA ARG A 54 6.38 4.80 6.35
C ARG A 54 4.99 4.38 5.86
N ASN A 55 4.70 3.08 5.85
CA ASN A 55 3.40 2.55 5.46
C ASN A 55 2.28 3.02 6.39
N LYS A 56 2.50 3.00 7.72
CA LYS A 56 1.52 3.51 8.70
C LYS A 56 1.23 4.99 8.45
N VAL A 57 2.25 5.82 8.21
CA VAL A 57 2.03 7.24 7.91
C VAL A 57 1.24 7.45 6.61
N LEU A 58 1.57 6.73 5.53
CA LEU A 58 0.78 6.80 4.30
C LEU A 58 -0.69 6.43 4.55
N LYS A 59 -0.94 5.37 5.34
CA LYS A 59 -2.29 4.93 5.68
C LYS A 59 -3.07 5.92 6.54
N LEU A 60 -2.38 6.64 7.41
CA LEU A 60 -2.98 7.71 8.22
C LEU A 60 -3.39 8.90 7.36
N LEU A 61 -2.62 9.22 6.32
CA LEU A 61 -2.76 10.49 5.61
C LEU A 61 -3.57 10.43 4.32
N TYR A 62 -3.72 9.27 3.65
CA TYR A 62 -4.19 9.20 2.26
C TYR A 62 -5.62 9.72 1.99
N ASP A 63 -6.44 9.95 3.04
CA ASP A 63 -7.81 10.48 2.91
C ASP A 63 -7.88 11.99 3.18
N PHE A 64 -6.79 12.60 3.66
CA PHE A 64 -6.76 14.02 3.99
C PHE A 64 -6.41 14.88 2.77
N THR A 65 -6.99 16.07 2.73
CA THR A 65 -6.84 17.04 1.63
C THR A 65 -6.12 18.32 2.06
N TYR A 66 -5.27 18.26 3.10
CA TYR A 66 -4.47 19.40 3.53
C TYR A 66 -3.49 19.82 2.41
N PRO A 67 -3.33 21.12 2.09
CA PRO A 67 -2.56 21.56 0.92
C PRO A 67 -1.13 21.02 0.83
N LEU A 68 -0.43 20.97 1.96
CA LEU A 68 0.95 20.46 2.07
C LEU A 68 1.07 18.96 1.72
N LEU A 69 -0.03 18.20 1.74
CA LEU A 69 -0.01 16.77 1.43
C LEU A 69 0.17 16.48 -0.06
N LYS A 70 -0.11 17.44 -0.96
CA LYS A 70 0.12 17.25 -2.40
C LYS A 70 1.58 16.90 -2.69
N ASP A 71 2.49 17.73 -2.22
CA ASP A 71 3.92 17.54 -2.44
C ASP A 71 4.46 16.33 -1.68
N PHE A 72 3.95 16.09 -0.46
CA PHE A 72 4.25 14.89 0.29
C PHE A 72 3.95 13.61 -0.49
N PHE A 73 2.73 13.47 -1.01
CA PHE A 73 2.33 12.25 -1.73
C PHE A 73 3.05 12.10 -3.07
N MET A 74 3.30 13.20 -3.78
CA MET A 74 4.12 13.18 -5.00
C MET A 74 5.54 12.67 -4.70
N ASN A 75 6.15 13.13 -3.61
CA ASN A 75 7.47 12.68 -3.18
C ASN A 75 7.46 11.23 -2.69
N ALA A 76 6.43 10.83 -1.94
CA ALA A 76 6.26 9.46 -1.50
C ALA A 76 6.12 8.48 -2.68
N TYR A 77 5.32 8.82 -3.69
CA TYR A 77 5.15 8.00 -4.90
C TYR A 77 6.48 7.79 -5.65
N LYS A 78 7.32 8.82 -5.70
CA LYS A 78 8.67 8.75 -6.29
C LYS A 78 9.66 7.95 -5.43
N LYS A 79 9.58 8.09 -4.11
CA LYS A 79 10.48 7.46 -3.13
C LYS A 79 10.25 5.96 -2.99
N GLU A 80 9.00 5.53 -2.91
CA GLU A 80 8.69 4.13 -2.59
C GLU A 80 8.98 3.18 -3.75
N ARG A 81 9.39 1.96 -3.43
CA ARG A 81 9.71 0.91 -4.41
C ARG A 81 8.67 -0.20 -4.45
N TYR A 82 7.94 -0.40 -3.35
CA TYR A 82 6.90 -1.41 -3.22
C TYR A 82 5.59 -0.87 -3.81
N LEU A 83 4.92 -1.68 -4.63
CA LEU A 83 3.76 -1.21 -5.40
C LEU A 83 2.56 -0.90 -4.49
N ASP A 84 2.38 -1.64 -3.39
CA ASP A 84 1.36 -1.39 -2.38
C ASP A 84 1.49 0.01 -1.75
N MET A 85 2.71 0.37 -1.31
CA MET A 85 2.99 1.69 -0.75
C MET A 85 2.85 2.80 -1.81
N LYS A 86 3.25 2.53 -3.06
CA LYS A 86 3.01 3.46 -4.17
C LYS A 86 1.53 3.70 -4.40
N ILE A 87 0.68 2.68 -4.29
CA ILE A 87 -0.77 2.85 -4.42
C ILE A 87 -1.33 3.70 -3.29
N TYR A 88 -0.88 3.55 -2.05
CA TYR A 88 -1.32 4.45 -0.97
C TYR A 88 -0.89 5.90 -1.20
N ALA A 89 0.34 6.12 -1.68
CA ALA A 89 0.79 7.45 -2.07
C ALA A 89 -0.04 8.02 -3.24
N LEU A 90 -0.34 7.19 -4.24
CA LEU A 90 -1.16 7.57 -5.38
C LEU A 90 -2.60 7.90 -4.96
N ARG A 91 -3.18 7.14 -4.02
CA ARG A 91 -4.50 7.42 -3.44
C ARG A 91 -4.56 8.79 -2.81
N GLY A 92 -3.57 9.11 -1.96
CA GLY A 92 -3.46 10.43 -1.36
C GLY A 92 -3.30 11.53 -2.41
N LEU A 93 -2.40 11.32 -3.38
CA LEU A 93 -2.11 12.28 -4.44
C LEU A 93 -3.33 12.55 -5.34
N SER A 94 -4.16 11.54 -5.59
CA SER A 94 -5.32 11.63 -6.49
C SER A 94 -6.38 12.63 -6.03
N ASN A 95 -6.37 13.04 -4.76
CA ASN A 95 -7.23 14.12 -4.29
C ASN A 95 -6.76 15.53 -4.75
N PHE A 96 -5.59 15.66 -5.38
CA PHE A 96 -4.94 16.95 -5.68
C PHE A 96 -4.52 17.15 -7.15
N ILE A 97 -4.57 16.10 -7.97
CA ILE A 97 -4.11 16.11 -9.35
C ILE A 97 -5.15 15.52 -10.28
N GLU A 98 -5.11 15.92 -11.53
CA GLU A 98 -6.07 15.49 -12.54
C GLU A 98 -5.71 14.15 -13.15
N GLU A 99 -6.69 13.54 -13.83
CA GLU A 99 -6.53 12.25 -14.53
C GLU A 99 -5.31 12.23 -15.46
N LYS A 100 -5.04 13.32 -16.18
CA LYS A 100 -3.91 13.40 -17.13
C LYS A 100 -2.57 13.16 -16.43
N GLU A 101 -2.39 13.70 -15.23
CA GLU A 101 -1.17 13.51 -14.44
C GLU A 101 -1.11 12.08 -13.87
N ILE A 102 -2.22 11.57 -13.36
CA ILE A 102 -2.34 10.19 -12.84
C ILE A 102 -2.00 9.18 -13.93
N THR A 103 -2.52 9.38 -15.14
CA THR A 103 -2.27 8.54 -16.31
C THR A 103 -0.78 8.43 -16.61
N GLN A 104 -0.04 9.54 -16.52
CA GLN A 104 1.41 9.53 -16.73
C GLN A 104 2.15 8.75 -15.62
N LEU A 105 1.72 8.89 -14.37
CA LEU A 105 2.28 8.14 -13.25
C LEU A 105 2.01 6.63 -13.40
N LEU A 106 0.80 6.25 -13.79
CA LEU A 106 0.40 4.86 -13.98
C LEU A 106 1.08 4.18 -15.15
N LYS A 107 1.48 4.90 -16.21
CA LYS A 107 2.30 4.30 -17.29
C LYS A 107 3.56 3.62 -16.75
N LYS A 108 4.31 4.30 -15.87
CA LYS A 108 5.52 3.73 -15.24
C LYS A 108 5.19 2.63 -14.22
N PHE A 109 4.07 2.78 -13.52
CA PHE A 109 3.57 1.75 -12.61
C PHE A 109 3.27 0.44 -13.37
N ASN A 110 2.48 0.52 -14.44
CA ASN A 110 2.05 -0.61 -15.27
C ASN A 110 3.25 -1.31 -15.94
N GLN A 111 4.27 -0.55 -16.36
CA GLN A 111 5.54 -1.11 -16.84
C GLN A 111 6.29 -1.89 -15.76
N SER A 112 6.31 -1.39 -14.52
CA SER A 112 6.92 -2.10 -13.39
C SER A 112 6.16 -3.38 -13.08
N LEU A 113 4.84 -3.31 -13.06
CA LEU A 113 3.95 -4.44 -12.81
C LEU A 113 4.11 -5.53 -13.89
N ALA A 114 4.25 -5.17 -15.17
CA ALA A 114 4.53 -6.12 -16.24
C ALA A 114 5.87 -6.86 -16.04
N LYS A 115 6.91 -6.15 -15.57
CA LYS A 115 8.22 -6.74 -15.28
C LYS A 115 8.21 -7.67 -14.07
N ARG A 116 7.39 -7.39 -13.05
CA ARG A 116 7.30 -8.21 -11.83
C ARG A 116 6.98 -9.67 -12.11
N GLN A 117 6.07 -9.92 -13.05
CA GLN A 117 5.70 -11.28 -13.46
C GLN A 117 6.90 -12.08 -14.01
N GLN A 118 7.89 -11.40 -14.59
CA GLN A 118 9.09 -12.02 -15.16
C GLN A 118 10.18 -12.27 -14.11
N THR A 119 10.35 -11.35 -13.16
CA THR A 119 11.48 -11.38 -12.21
C THR A 119 11.16 -11.97 -10.84
N THR A 120 9.90 -11.95 -10.44
CA THR A 120 9.43 -12.50 -9.16
C THR A 120 8.07 -13.14 -9.40
N PRO A 121 8.04 -14.30 -10.09
CA PRO A 121 6.80 -15.00 -10.37
C PRO A 121 6.09 -15.35 -9.06
N TYR A 122 4.76 -15.35 -9.09
CA TYR A 122 3.90 -15.71 -7.97
C TYR A 122 4.01 -14.81 -6.73
N ASN A 123 4.34 -13.53 -6.89
CA ASN A 123 4.29 -12.52 -5.82
C ASN A 123 2.84 -12.17 -5.40
N PHE A 124 2.09 -13.17 -4.94
CA PHE A 124 0.66 -13.06 -4.72
C PHE A 124 0.30 -12.01 -3.68
N GLN A 125 1.15 -11.80 -2.68
CA GLN A 125 0.93 -10.82 -1.64
C GLN A 125 0.75 -9.42 -2.24
N GLU A 126 1.62 -9.02 -3.17
CA GLU A 126 1.53 -7.73 -3.85
C GLU A 126 0.22 -7.62 -4.66
N TYR A 127 -0.18 -8.67 -5.36
CA TYR A 127 -1.45 -8.65 -6.12
C TYR A 127 -2.70 -8.62 -5.21
N GLU A 128 -2.73 -9.39 -4.12
CA GLU A 128 -3.85 -9.36 -3.16
C GLU A 128 -3.98 -8.00 -2.48
N LEU A 129 -2.86 -7.32 -2.23
CA LEU A 129 -2.81 -5.93 -1.80
C LEU A 129 -3.41 -4.97 -2.85
N LEU A 130 -2.95 -5.08 -4.10
CA LEU A 130 -3.39 -4.20 -5.19
C LEU A 130 -4.87 -4.38 -5.54
N LYS A 131 -5.40 -5.62 -5.46
CA LYS A 131 -6.82 -5.97 -5.63
C LYS A 131 -7.67 -5.69 -4.38
N GLY A 132 -7.06 -5.26 -3.29
CA GLY A 132 -7.73 -4.95 -2.04
C GLY A 132 -8.80 -3.86 -2.19
N GLY A 133 -9.88 -3.96 -1.40
CA GLY A 133 -11.01 -3.02 -1.48
C GLY A 133 -10.59 -1.57 -1.29
N ASN A 134 -9.56 -1.30 -0.49
CA ASN A 134 -9.04 0.04 -0.21
C ASN A 134 -7.95 0.55 -1.19
N ALA A 135 -7.64 -0.20 -2.26
CA ALA A 135 -6.53 0.05 -3.18
C ALA A 135 -7.01 0.48 -4.57
N LEU A 136 -6.67 -0.25 -5.64
CA LEU A 136 -7.07 0.08 -7.02
C LEU A 136 -8.60 0.06 -7.24
N PRO A 137 -9.37 -0.90 -6.70
CA PRO A 137 -10.83 -0.88 -6.76
C PRO A 137 -11.41 0.43 -6.24
N TYR A 138 -11.00 0.87 -5.04
CA TYR A 138 -11.42 2.16 -4.48
C TYR A 138 -11.06 3.33 -5.40
N LEU A 139 -9.86 3.35 -5.98
CA LEU A 139 -9.43 4.43 -6.87
C LEU A 139 -10.27 4.48 -8.15
N ALA A 140 -10.52 3.31 -8.75
CA ALA A 140 -11.33 3.19 -9.96
C ALA A 140 -12.78 3.62 -9.72
N GLU A 141 -13.34 3.31 -8.55
CA GLU A 141 -14.71 3.66 -8.17
C GLU A 141 -14.82 5.14 -7.79
N LYS A 142 -13.98 5.63 -6.86
CA LYS A 142 -14.07 7.00 -6.35
C LYS A 142 -13.80 8.07 -7.41
N PHE A 143 -12.77 7.87 -8.23
CA PHE A 143 -12.35 8.88 -9.21
C PHE A 143 -12.93 8.63 -10.60
N GLY A 144 -13.35 7.41 -10.91
CA GLY A 144 -13.93 7.07 -12.21
C GLY A 144 -12.95 7.08 -13.40
N TYR A 145 -11.67 7.37 -13.17
CA TYR A 145 -10.68 7.52 -14.24
C TYR A 145 -10.40 6.19 -14.96
N PRO A 146 -10.50 6.14 -16.30
CA PRO A 146 -10.15 4.97 -17.11
C PRO A 146 -8.79 4.34 -16.77
N CYS A 147 -7.77 5.16 -16.54
CA CYS A 147 -6.41 4.66 -16.23
C CYS A 147 -6.35 3.77 -14.98
N PHE A 148 -7.17 4.03 -13.95
CA PHE A 148 -7.25 3.15 -12.78
C PHE A 148 -7.91 1.80 -13.10
N LYS A 149 -8.96 1.81 -13.93
CA LYS A 149 -9.65 0.59 -14.38
C LYS A 149 -8.71 -0.28 -15.21
N GLU A 150 -7.99 0.33 -16.16
CA GLU A 150 -6.99 -0.36 -16.97
C GLU A 150 -5.87 -1.00 -16.12
N THR A 151 -5.35 -0.27 -15.13
CA THR A 151 -4.37 -0.82 -14.19
C THR A 151 -4.95 -1.96 -13.36
N LEU A 152 -6.18 -1.82 -12.86
CA LEU A 152 -6.86 -2.89 -12.11
C LEU A 152 -7.09 -4.13 -12.96
N GLU A 153 -7.48 -3.97 -14.23
CA GLU A 153 -7.62 -5.08 -15.17
C GLU A 153 -6.29 -5.78 -15.43
N GLN A 154 -5.18 -5.03 -15.58
CA GLN A 154 -3.85 -5.63 -15.69
C GLN A 154 -3.51 -6.47 -14.45
N VAL A 155 -3.71 -5.91 -13.25
CA VAL A 155 -3.50 -6.62 -11.98
C VAL A 155 -4.37 -7.88 -11.91
N ASN A 156 -5.64 -7.80 -12.31
CA ASN A 156 -6.54 -8.95 -12.32
C ASN A 156 -6.07 -10.04 -13.27
N ARG A 157 -5.77 -9.70 -14.54
CA ARG A 157 -5.26 -10.68 -15.52
C ARG A 157 -4.00 -11.39 -15.04
N GLN A 158 -3.07 -10.65 -14.45
CA GLN A 158 -1.82 -11.24 -13.95
C GLN A 158 -2.03 -12.09 -12.70
N TYR A 159 -2.94 -11.68 -11.81
CA TYR A 159 -3.33 -12.48 -10.66
C TYR A 159 -3.99 -13.79 -11.09
N ASP A 160 -4.94 -13.73 -12.01
CA ASP A 160 -5.72 -14.88 -12.45
C ASP A 160 -4.84 -15.90 -13.20
N ALA A 161 -3.78 -15.42 -13.87
CA ALA A 161 -2.77 -16.26 -14.50
C ALA A 161 -1.85 -17.00 -13.51
N MET A 162 -1.86 -16.65 -12.21
CA MET A 162 -1.10 -17.39 -11.22
C MET A 162 -1.77 -18.74 -10.88
N PRO A 163 -0.97 -19.75 -10.49
CA PRO A 163 -1.50 -21.01 -9.97
C PRO A 163 -2.40 -20.80 -8.74
N ASP A 164 -3.41 -21.65 -8.57
CA ASP A 164 -4.35 -21.59 -7.43
C ASP A 164 -3.67 -21.70 -6.07
N ALA A 165 -2.49 -22.34 -6.02
CA ALA A 165 -1.66 -22.43 -4.84
C ALA A 165 -1.19 -21.07 -4.28
N PHE A 166 -1.22 -20.02 -5.10
CA PHE A 166 -0.80 -18.66 -4.76
C PHE A 166 -1.98 -17.67 -4.79
N LYS A 167 -3.23 -18.15 -4.66
CA LYS A 167 -4.42 -17.29 -4.70
C LYS A 167 -5.31 -17.48 -3.48
N GLY A 168 -5.94 -16.39 -3.06
CA GLY A 168 -6.91 -16.30 -1.98
C GLY A 168 -6.34 -16.61 -0.61
N HIS A 169 -5.14 -16.13 -0.28
CA HIS A 169 -4.55 -16.32 1.05
C HIS A 169 -5.12 -15.32 2.05
N TYR A 170 -5.22 -14.07 1.62
CA TYR A 170 -5.92 -13.03 2.36
C TYR A 170 -6.61 -12.07 1.40
N ARG A 171 -7.52 -11.27 1.94
CA ARG A 171 -8.12 -10.14 1.25
C ARG A 171 -7.96 -8.90 2.11
N ILE A 172 -7.80 -7.76 1.46
CA ILE A 172 -7.90 -6.46 2.13
C ILE A 172 -9.30 -5.91 1.88
N ASP A 173 -9.96 -5.52 2.95
CA ASP A 173 -11.29 -4.92 2.88
C ASP A 173 -11.23 -3.41 2.55
N GLU A 174 -12.39 -2.78 2.57
CA GLU A 174 -12.59 -1.37 2.21
C GLU A 174 -11.92 -0.41 3.21
N ASN A 175 -11.75 -0.84 4.47
CA ASN A 175 -11.05 -0.08 5.52
C ASN A 175 -9.53 -0.23 5.44
N GLY A 176 -9.06 -1.24 4.69
CA GLY A 176 -7.64 -1.55 4.58
C GLY A 176 -7.16 -2.59 5.59
N ASP A 177 -8.10 -3.30 6.21
CA ASP A 177 -7.82 -4.37 7.16
C ASP A 177 -7.62 -5.69 6.42
N ILE A 178 -6.65 -6.47 6.91
CA ILE A 178 -6.32 -7.79 6.35
C ILE A 178 -7.27 -8.82 6.95
N LYS A 179 -8.04 -9.48 6.09
CA LYS A 179 -8.86 -10.65 6.41
C LYS A 179 -8.19 -11.89 5.86
N MET A 180 -7.65 -12.72 6.75
CA MET A 180 -7.08 -14.02 6.36
C MET A 180 -8.19 -14.93 5.85
N LEU A 181 -8.03 -15.46 4.64
CA LEU A 181 -8.95 -16.45 4.06
C LEU A 181 -8.45 -17.88 4.32
N LYS A 182 -7.13 -18.02 4.48
CA LYS A 182 -6.44 -19.26 4.83
C LYS A 182 -5.50 -19.00 6.01
N SER A 183 -5.33 -19.99 6.86
CA SER A 183 -4.30 -19.95 7.88
C SER A 183 -2.89 -19.97 7.23
N PRO A 184 -1.85 -19.53 7.97
CA PRO A 184 -0.47 -19.65 7.50
C PRO A 184 -0.07 -21.09 7.17
N GLY A 185 -0.56 -22.07 7.95
CA GLY A 185 -0.28 -23.49 7.74
C GLY A 185 -0.89 -24.02 6.44
N GLU A 186 -2.16 -23.71 6.18
CA GLU A 186 -2.84 -24.09 4.93
C GLU A 186 -2.19 -23.45 3.70
N SER A 187 -1.88 -22.15 3.80
CA SER A 187 -1.20 -21.40 2.74
C SER A 187 0.13 -22.05 2.37
N LYS A 188 0.93 -22.41 3.39
CA LYS A 188 2.21 -23.07 3.21
C LYS A 188 2.03 -24.46 2.57
N ALA A 189 1.11 -25.28 3.06
CA ALA A 189 0.86 -26.62 2.53
C ALA A 189 0.41 -26.60 1.05
N MET A 190 -0.36 -25.59 0.63
CA MET A 190 -0.74 -25.43 -0.77
C MET A 190 0.47 -25.12 -1.66
N MET A 191 1.31 -24.17 -1.24
CA MET A 191 2.53 -23.81 -1.98
C MET A 191 3.54 -24.96 -2.02
N ASP A 192 3.74 -25.68 -0.90
CA ASP A 192 4.65 -26.82 -0.82
C ASP A 192 4.23 -27.93 -1.80
N ARG A 193 2.93 -28.28 -1.83
CA ARG A 193 2.38 -29.26 -2.79
C ARG A 193 2.59 -28.85 -4.24
N PHE A 194 2.34 -27.58 -4.57
CA PHE A 194 2.60 -27.06 -5.92
C PHE A 194 4.07 -27.26 -6.33
N TRP A 195 5.02 -26.93 -5.46
CA TRP A 195 6.44 -27.10 -5.76
C TRP A 195 6.90 -28.56 -5.80
N GLU A 196 6.26 -29.46 -5.06
CA GLU A 196 6.47 -30.90 -5.18
C GLU A 196 6.03 -31.43 -6.55
N GLU A 197 4.85 -31.03 -7.01
CA GLU A 197 4.32 -31.40 -8.34
C GLU A 197 5.19 -30.86 -9.46
N GLU A 198 5.59 -29.57 -9.41
CA GLU A 198 6.46 -28.97 -10.43
C GLU A 198 7.83 -29.66 -10.49
N ARG A 199 8.41 -30.03 -9.34
CA ARG A 199 9.67 -30.78 -9.30
C ARG A 199 9.53 -32.20 -9.85
N SER A 200 8.36 -32.82 -9.68
CA SER A 200 8.11 -34.17 -10.19
C SER A 200 7.94 -34.20 -11.71
N LYS A 201 7.47 -33.12 -12.34
CA LYS A 201 7.35 -33.00 -13.80
C LYS A 201 8.69 -32.83 -14.53
N LEU A 202 9.73 -32.43 -13.78
CA LEU A 202 11.09 -32.22 -14.30
C LEU A 202 11.98 -33.48 -14.16
N LYS A 203 11.46 -34.54 -13.53
CA LYS A 203 12.11 -35.85 -13.43
C LYS A 203 11.57 -36.79 -14.50
#